data_AF-A0A920MBS0-F1
#
_entry.id   AF-A0A920MBS0-F1
#
_cell.length_a   1.000
_cell.length_b   1.000
_cell.length_c   1.000
_cell.angle_alpha   90.00
_cell.angle_beta   90.00
_cell.angle_gamma   90.00
#
_symmetry.space_group_name_H-M   'P 1'
#
loop_
_entity.id
_entity.type
_entity.pdbx_description
1 polymer ?
#
loop_
_entity_poly.entity_id
_entity_poly.type
_entity_poly.pdbx_seq_one_letter_code
_entity_poly.pdbx_strand_id
1 'polypeptide(L)' 'MSSHIISEVEKVAKSMAVLRDGAKVYDETYETFLNKAQEDGKDLEDAFFSFYDRKESNA' A
#
# COMPACT_ATOMS: atom_id res chain seq x y z
N MET A 1 -15.02 -9.01 5.50
CA MET A 1 -15.71 -8.74 4.23
C MET A 1 -14.83 -7.79 3.44
N SER A 2 -14.49 -8.17 2.20
CA SER A 2 -13.56 -7.51 1.26
C SER A 2 -12.06 -7.78 1.45
N SER A 3 -11.56 -8.89 0.88
CA SER A 3 -10.12 -9.19 0.72
C SER A 3 -9.79 -9.60 -0.73
N HIS A 4 -10.35 -8.89 -1.72
CA HIS A 4 -10.05 -9.12 -3.15
C HIS A 4 -9.67 -7.84 -3.91
N ILE A 5 -9.58 -6.69 -3.25
CA ILE A 5 -9.34 -5.42 -3.94
C ILE A 5 -7.86 -5.30 -4.32
N ILE A 6 -6.95 -5.69 -3.43
CA ILE A 6 -5.50 -5.54 -3.67
C ILE A 6 -5.02 -6.50 -4.77
N SER A 7 -5.49 -7.75 -4.78
CA SER A 7 -5.10 -8.76 -5.77
C SER A 7 -5.52 -8.46 -7.21
N GLU A 8 -6.53 -7.62 -7.43
CA GLU A 8 -6.92 -7.14 -8.76
C GLU A 8 -6.12 -5.90 -9.19
N VAL A 9 -5.71 -5.05 -8.23
CA VAL A 9 -4.82 -3.89 -8.47
C VAL A 9 -3.47 -4.35 -9.02
N GLU A 10 -2.94 -5.47 -8.53
CA GLU A 10 -1.66 -6.05 -9.00
C GLU A 10 -1.65 -6.35 -10.51
N LYS A 11 -2.81 -6.62 -11.12
CA LYS A 11 -2.91 -7.07 -12.52
C LYS A 11 -3.02 -5.93 -13.53
N VAL A 12 -3.36 -4.71 -13.12
CA VAL A 12 -3.70 -3.62 -14.07
C VAL A 12 -3.12 -2.26 -13.68
N ALA A 13 -2.77 -2.02 -12.41
CA ALA A 13 -2.43 -0.68 -11.94
C ALA A 13 -0.97 -0.31 -12.22
N LYS A 14 -0.76 0.85 -12.87
CA LYS A 14 0.57 1.45 -13.08
C LYS A 14 1.06 2.26 -11.87
N SER A 15 0.12 2.72 -11.04
CA SER A 15 0.37 3.58 -9.90
C SER A 15 -0.63 3.30 -8.80
N MET A 16 -0.20 3.46 -7.56
CA MET A 16 -1.03 3.32 -6.37
C MET A 16 -0.96 4.61 -5.56
N ALA A 17 -2.11 5.02 -5.01
CA ALA A 17 -2.20 6.11 -4.06
C ALA A 17 -2.93 5.65 -2.81
N VAL A 18 -2.41 6.02 -1.64
CA VAL A 18 -3.04 5.73 -0.35
C VAL A 18 -3.79 6.96 0.11
N LEU A 19 -5.08 6.80 0.39
CA LEU A 19 -5.94 7.83 0.93
C LEU A 19 -6.22 7.54 2.40
N ARG A 20 -6.14 8.58 3.24
CA ARG A 20 -6.52 8.52 4.67
C ARG A 20 -7.33 9.77 5.01
N ASP A 21 -8.47 9.61 5.66
CA ASP A 21 -9.40 10.70 6.01
C ASP A 21 -9.79 11.58 4.81
N GLY A 22 -9.88 10.98 3.62
CA GLY A 22 -10.16 11.69 2.37
C GLY A 22 -8.97 12.47 1.78
N ALA A 23 -7.80 12.44 2.42
CA ALA A 23 -6.58 13.07 1.93
C ALA A 23 -5.60 12.05 1.34
N LYS A 24 -4.94 12.41 0.23
CA LYS A 24 -3.86 11.59 -0.34
C LYS A 24 -2.61 11.72 0.54
N VAL A 25 -2.20 10.62 1.14
CA VAL A 25 -1.02 10.57 2.04
C VAL A 25 0.19 9.91 1.40
N TYR A 26 0.00 9.21 0.27
CA TYR A 26 1.07 8.55 -0.46
C TYR A 26 0.69 8.35 -1.92
N ASP A 27 1.65 8.52 -2.82
CA ASP A 27 1.55 8.08 -4.21
C ASP A 27 2.90 7.65 -4.77
N GLU A 28 2.93 6.46 -5.39
CA GLU A 28 4.07 6.00 -6.17
C GLU A 28 3.65 5.00 -7.26
N THR A 29 4.60 4.59 -8.08
CA THR A 29 4.35 3.50 -9.04
C THR A 29 4.21 2.19 -8.30
N TYR A 30 3.30 1.34 -8.78
CA TYR A 30 3.05 0.04 -8.18
C TYR A 30 4.34 -0.81 -8.09
N GLU A 31 5.15 -0.83 -9.15
CA GLU A 31 6.44 -1.53 -9.18
C GLU A 31 7.39 -1.06 -8.08
N THR A 32 7.46 0.24 -7.80
CA THR A 32 8.36 0.77 -6.75
C THR A 32 7.90 0.33 -5.37
N PHE A 33 6.59 0.36 -5.10
CA PHE A 33 6.04 -0.11 -3.83
C PHE A 33 6.24 -1.63 -3.66
N LEU A 34 6.01 -2.40 -4.72
CA LEU A 34 6.22 -3.85 -4.74
C LEU A 34 7.70 -4.21 -4.49
N ASN A 35 8.63 -3.55 -5.19
CA ASN A 35 10.06 -3.80 -5.00
C ASN A 35 10.49 -3.49 -3.57
N LYS A 36 10.02 -2.37 -2.98
CA LYS A 36 10.30 -2.04 -1.57
C LYS A 36 9.74 -3.07 -0.60
N ALA A 37 8.51 -3.54 -0.82
CA ALA A 37 7.89 -4.56 0.00
C ALA A 37 8.69 -5.87 -0.05
N GLN A 38 9.12 -6.29 -1.24
CA GLN A 38 9.94 -7.47 -1.45
C GLN A 38 11.34 -7.34 -0.84
N GLU A 39 11.98 -6.18 -0.94
CA GLU A 39 13.27 -5.90 -0.27
C GLU A 39 13.17 -6.01 1.25
N ASP A 40 12.04 -5.57 1.82
CA ASP A 40 11.73 -5.70 3.25
C ASP A 40 11.25 -7.12 3.64
N GLY A 41 11.13 -8.04 2.67
CA GLY A 41 10.64 -9.41 2.88
C GLY A 41 9.17 -9.48 3.29
N LYS A 42 8.36 -8.50 2.88
CA LYS A 42 6.95 -8.35 3.23
C LYS A 42 6.05 -8.49 2.02
N ASP A 43 4.84 -8.99 2.24
CA ASP A 43 3.79 -8.96 1.24
C ASP A 43 3.27 -7.53 1.04
N LEU A 44 2.72 -7.25 -0.15
CA LEU A 44 2.24 -5.92 -0.52
C LEU A 44 1.19 -5.39 0.48
N GLU A 45 0.32 -6.28 0.94
CA GLU A 45 -0.71 -5.99 1.94
C GLU A 45 -0.10 -5.64 3.30
N ASP A 46 0.90 -6.40 3.76
CA ASP A 46 1.62 -6.13 5.01
C ASP A 46 2.43 -4.83 4.94
N ALA A 47 3.03 -4.52 3.80
CA ALA A 47 3.72 -3.27 3.55
C ALA A 47 2.75 -2.08 3.59
N PHE A 48 1.55 -2.25 3.01
CA PHE A 48 0.50 -1.25 3.01
C PHE A 48 -0.02 -0.98 4.42
N PHE A 49 -0.36 -2.04 5.17
CA PHE A 49 -0.81 -1.91 6.56
C PHE A 49 0.29 -1.33 7.46
N SER A 50 1.54 -1.77 7.31
CA SER A 50 2.69 -1.20 8.04
C SER A 50 2.82 0.31 7.79
N PHE A 51 2.59 0.76 6.55
CA PHE A 51 2.63 2.18 6.21
C PHE A 51 1.44 2.95 6.79
N TYR A 52 0.24 2.36 6.72
CA TYR A 52 -0.99 2.97 7.21
C TYR A 52 -1.01 3.10 8.74
N ASP A 53 -0.61 2.05 9.47
CA ASP A 53 -0.60 1.99 10.94
C ASP A 53 0.52 2.82 11.56
N ARG A 54 1.68 2.97 10.91
CA ARG A 54 2.80 3.78 11.41
C ARG A 54 2.43 5.24 11.71
N LYS A 55 1.35 5.76 11.11
CA LYS A 55 0.84 7.10 11.40
C LYS A 55 -0.16 7.18 12.55
N GLU A 56 -0.72 6.06 13.04
CA GLU A 56 -1.53 6.05 14.27
C GLU A 56 -0.69 6.07 15.55
N SER A 57 0.52 5.49 15.53
CA SER A 57 1.35 5.38 16.75
C SER A 57 2.06 6.68 17.19
N ASN A 58 1.72 7.84 16.61
CA ASN A 58 2.21 9.17 17.02
C ASN A 58 1.06 10.11 17.45
N ALA A 59 0.01 9.57 18.06
CA ALA A 59 -1.07 10.33 18.70
C ALA A 59 -1.01 10.19 20.23
#